data_AF-A0AB35NI07-F1
#
_entry.id   AF-A0AB35NI07-F1
#
_cell.length_a   1.000
_cell.length_b   1.000
_cell.length_c   1.000
_cell.angle_alpha   90.00
_cell.angle_beta   90.00
_cell.angle_gamma   90.00
#
_symmetry.space_group_name_H-M   'P 1'
#
loop_
_entity.id
_entity.type
_entity.pdbx_description
1 polymer ?
#
loop_
_entity_poly.entity_id
_entity_poly.type
_entity_poly.pdbx_seq_one_letter_code
_entity_poly.pdbx_strand_id
1 'polypeptide(L)'
;MRFITLVLLMLTTFAVQADLLVSLQAYENKKYSEAKAGFITLLPLGNPDAAFNLGVMAYYGEGQEINRVEALSYFLLAEKLQHPDASAIVQRVYAEASSDERLQADAAAAKAFAAVIIKQDAQPYHLSKEQPPAAINTPMPIIPEEVTRKNPFGFIVLQYLVDGTGRVQVVDVLDSFPVGAYDFHAMRELRRWEYAATGRPHLMSVQLNFWIAGVMDAGSANRIVNQNNLWTYAQAGSARYQETLGSALNVISMVSGALVYVDKDLSEPGDKLDLTTWFDSRKLKINIEAFDGEVTVQTNAKGEIERVLQSDELIAPEAETLLGMRIRGGKEGIFRLSNSTKQERTFSRLVNRPTILIQQYVPVHEQLTAEYWWRTAATNGDRRAQRILGAKREDWQFYLIQQQDPLAAAWHGARLWLDGEKTEAKVLLEQAQAAGYKPATELLQILSL
;
A
#
# COMPACT_ATOMS: atom_id res chain seq x y z
N MET A 1 22.93 -8.21 56.83
CA MET A 1 23.05 -7.24 55.72
C MET A 1 22.07 -7.66 54.62
N ARG A 2 20.95 -6.95 54.50
CA ARG A 2 19.93 -7.20 53.45
C ARG A 2 20.25 -6.25 52.29
N PHE A 3 20.69 -6.79 51.17
CA PHE A 3 20.80 -6.05 49.92
C PHE A 3 19.39 -5.84 49.37
N ILE A 4 18.91 -4.61 49.43
CA ILE A 4 17.75 -4.13 48.68
C ILE A 4 18.27 -3.83 47.28
N THR A 5 18.05 -4.73 46.33
CA THR A 5 18.30 -4.43 44.92
C THR A 5 17.09 -3.69 44.39
N LEU A 6 17.25 -2.37 44.18
CA LEU A 6 16.32 -1.54 43.42
C LEU A 6 16.16 -2.15 42.01
N VAL A 7 14.98 -2.69 41.72
CA VAL A 7 14.57 -2.99 40.35
C VAL A 7 14.13 -1.68 39.73
N LEU A 8 14.99 -1.11 38.89
CA LEU A 8 14.66 0.03 38.04
C LEU A 8 13.66 -0.46 36.97
N LEU A 9 12.37 -0.16 37.18
CA LEU A 9 11.33 -0.35 36.18
C LEU A 9 11.64 0.58 35.00
N MET A 10 12.23 0.04 33.92
CA MET A 10 12.17 0.69 32.62
C MET A 10 10.70 0.67 32.17
N LEU A 11 10.00 1.77 32.42
CA LEU A 11 8.76 2.10 31.74
C LEU A 11 9.11 2.38 30.28
N THR A 12 9.20 1.34 29.45
CA THR A 12 9.02 1.52 28.01
C THR A 12 7.57 1.88 27.82
N THR A 13 7.28 3.17 27.77
CA THR A 13 6.03 3.66 27.22
C THR A 13 6.04 3.22 25.77
N PHE A 14 5.32 2.13 25.45
CA PHE A 14 4.87 1.94 24.09
C PHE A 14 4.03 3.17 23.80
N ALA A 15 4.56 4.11 23.02
CA ALA A 15 3.76 5.19 22.48
C ALA A 15 2.59 4.51 21.77
N VAL A 16 1.40 4.57 22.38
CA VAL A 16 0.19 4.11 21.72
C VAL A 16 0.09 5.00 20.50
N GLN A 17 0.36 4.42 19.34
CA GLN A 17 0.29 5.12 18.08
C GLN A 17 -1.14 5.62 17.93
N ALA A 18 -1.32 6.93 17.80
CA ALA A 18 -2.65 7.50 17.76
C ALA A 18 -3.40 7.01 16.53
N ASP A 19 -4.68 6.73 16.74
CA ASP A 19 -5.63 6.29 15.73
C ASP A 19 -6.75 7.34 15.67
N LEU A 20 -7.21 7.68 14.46
CA LEU A 20 -8.27 8.67 14.27
C LEU A 20 -9.54 8.32 15.06
N LEU A 21 -9.95 7.04 15.05
CA LEU A 21 -11.13 6.57 15.77
C LEU A 21 -10.94 6.71 17.28
N VAL A 22 -9.76 6.43 17.82
CA VAL A 22 -9.46 6.63 19.25
C VAL A 22 -9.59 8.11 19.63
N SER A 23 -9.12 9.00 18.75
CA SER A 23 -9.19 10.45 18.95
C SER A 23 -10.64 10.96 18.88
N LEU A 24 -11.44 10.46 17.93
CA LEU A 24 -12.87 10.75 17.82
C LEU A 24 -13.65 10.22 19.03
N GLN A 25 -13.37 8.99 19.49
CA GLN A 25 -13.99 8.45 20.71
C GLN A 25 -13.64 9.28 21.95
N ALA A 26 -12.39 9.74 22.07
CA ALA A 26 -12.01 10.63 23.16
C ALA A 26 -12.80 11.95 23.09
N TYR A 27 -12.96 12.52 21.90
CA TYR A 27 -13.73 13.74 21.65
C TYR A 27 -15.21 13.56 22.02
N GLU A 28 -15.87 12.50 21.54
CA GLU A 28 -17.26 12.18 21.86
C GLU A 28 -17.48 11.99 23.37
N ASN A 29 -16.50 11.41 24.05
CA ASN A 29 -16.50 11.24 25.51
C ASN A 29 -16.05 12.50 26.27
N LYS A 30 -15.92 13.65 25.59
CA LYS A 30 -15.50 14.95 26.14
C LYS A 30 -14.12 14.95 26.79
N LYS A 31 -13.27 13.98 26.45
CA LYS A 31 -11.86 13.92 26.84
C LYS A 31 -11.03 14.76 25.88
N TYR A 32 -11.31 16.06 25.83
CA TYR A 32 -10.78 16.94 24.79
C TYR A 32 -9.24 17.01 24.77
N SER A 33 -8.57 16.94 25.92
CA SER A 33 -7.10 16.92 25.96
C SER A 33 -6.52 15.68 25.27
N GLU A 34 -7.13 14.51 25.48
CA GLU A 34 -6.72 13.25 24.82
C GLU A 34 -7.02 13.32 23.31
N ALA A 35 -8.20 13.82 22.94
CA ALA A 35 -8.59 14.00 21.54
C ALA A 35 -7.65 14.95 20.80
N LYS A 36 -7.36 16.13 21.38
CA LYS A 36 -6.43 17.13 20.80
C LYS A 36 -5.05 16.52 20.60
N ALA A 37 -4.53 15.79 21.59
CA ALA A 37 -3.24 15.13 21.47
C ALA A 37 -3.24 14.10 20.33
N GLY A 38 -4.27 13.27 20.23
CA GLY A 38 -4.44 12.30 19.15
C GLY A 38 -4.49 12.97 17.77
N PHE A 39 -5.35 13.96 17.57
CA PHE A 39 -5.44 14.67 16.29
C PHE A 39 -4.11 15.36 15.89
N ILE A 40 -3.40 15.98 16.83
CA ILE A 40 -2.10 16.60 16.56
C ILE A 40 -1.09 15.60 16.00
N THR A 41 -1.07 14.36 16.51
CA THR A 41 -0.15 13.33 16.02
C THR A 41 -0.47 12.83 14.60
N LEU A 42 -1.67 13.09 14.09
CA LEU A 42 -2.09 12.74 12.73
C LEU A 42 -1.80 13.87 11.73
N LEU A 43 -1.53 15.10 12.17
CA LEU A 43 -1.20 16.22 11.28
C LEU A 43 0.06 15.96 10.42
N PRO A 44 1.17 15.40 10.94
CA PRO A 44 2.32 15.05 10.11
C PRO A 44 1.98 14.03 9.00
N LEU A 45 0.91 13.25 9.17
CA LEU A 45 0.45 12.28 8.17
C LEU A 45 -0.42 12.91 7.09
N GLY A 46 -0.69 14.21 7.17
CA GLY A 46 -1.55 14.91 6.25
C GLY A 46 -3.02 14.51 6.41
N ASN A 47 -3.44 14.15 7.63
CA ASN A 47 -4.82 13.74 7.89
C ASN A 47 -5.79 14.94 7.84
N PRO A 48 -6.69 15.01 6.84
CA PRO A 48 -7.64 16.12 6.70
C PRO A 48 -8.66 16.17 7.85
N ASP A 49 -9.13 15.01 8.32
CA ASP A 49 -10.15 14.91 9.37
C ASP A 49 -9.61 15.39 10.72
N ALA A 50 -8.35 15.07 11.04
CA ALA A 50 -7.69 15.53 12.25
C ALA A 50 -7.53 17.06 12.25
N ALA A 51 -7.12 17.65 11.12
CA ALA A 51 -7.06 19.10 10.97
C ALA A 51 -8.45 19.72 11.13
N PHE A 52 -9.48 19.17 10.49
CA PHE A 52 -10.84 19.67 10.61
C PHE A 52 -11.36 19.62 12.05
N ASN A 53 -11.19 18.50 12.75
CA ASN A 53 -11.63 18.34 14.15
C ASN A 53 -10.89 19.29 15.10
N LEU A 54 -9.59 19.54 14.91
CA LEU A 54 -8.87 20.57 15.67
C LEU A 54 -9.43 21.98 15.42
N GLY A 55 -9.83 22.26 14.17
CA GLY A 55 -10.54 23.50 13.82
C GLY A 55 -11.86 23.64 14.56
N VAL A 56 -12.67 22.56 14.60
CA VAL A 56 -13.93 22.49 15.35
C VAL A 56 -13.71 22.76 16.84
N MET A 57 -12.73 22.07 17.45
CA MET A 57 -12.40 22.24 18.87
C MET A 57 -12.03 23.69 19.20
N ALA A 58 -11.20 24.32 18.37
CA ALA A 58 -10.78 25.72 18.58
C ALA A 58 -11.93 26.71 18.33
N TYR A 59 -12.83 26.41 17.38
CA TYR A 59 -13.97 27.26 17.06
C TYR A 59 -15.01 27.29 18.18
N TYR A 60 -15.31 26.14 18.79
CA TYR A 60 -16.27 26.03 19.88
C TYR A 60 -15.66 26.16 21.28
N GLY A 61 -14.33 26.16 21.41
CA GLY A 61 -13.66 26.20 22.72
C GLY A 61 -13.79 24.88 23.48
N GLU A 62 -13.71 23.74 22.78
CA GLU A 62 -13.84 22.43 23.40
C GLU A 62 -12.49 21.97 23.95
N GLY A 63 -12.35 22.03 25.28
CA GLY A 63 -11.09 21.74 25.98
C GLY A 63 -10.05 22.87 25.90
N GLN A 64 -10.44 24.03 25.39
CA GLN A 64 -9.63 25.26 25.33
C GLN A 64 -10.52 26.50 25.30
N GLU A 65 -9.94 27.69 25.40
CA GLU A 65 -10.67 28.92 25.08
C GLU A 65 -10.94 29.01 23.57
N ILE A 66 -12.05 29.66 23.21
CA ILE A 66 -12.39 29.93 21.81
C ILE A 66 -11.24 30.72 21.17
N ASN A 67 -10.72 30.23 20.06
CA ASN A 67 -9.63 30.86 19.34
C ASN A 67 -9.90 30.82 17.84
N ARG A 68 -10.41 31.93 17.30
CA ARG A 68 -10.78 32.05 15.88
C ARG A 68 -9.58 31.89 14.94
N VAL A 69 -8.41 32.41 15.32
CA VAL A 69 -7.18 32.32 14.51
C VAL A 69 -6.73 30.86 14.40
N GLU A 70 -6.68 30.15 15.53
CA GLU A 70 -6.35 28.71 15.56
C GLU A 70 -7.38 27.90 14.77
N ALA A 71 -8.68 28.13 14.98
CA ALA A 71 -9.74 27.47 14.24
C ALA A 71 -9.61 27.66 12.72
N LEU A 72 -9.48 28.91 12.27
CA LEU A 72 -9.34 29.24 10.85
C LEU A 72 -8.07 28.60 10.25
N SER A 73 -6.95 28.61 10.97
CA SER A 73 -5.71 27.98 10.51
C SER A 73 -5.86 26.47 10.27
N TYR A 74 -6.57 25.77 11.15
CA TYR A 74 -6.81 24.33 11.01
C TYR A 74 -7.82 24.02 9.90
N PHE A 75 -8.86 24.85 9.73
CA PHE A 75 -9.77 24.70 8.60
C PHE A 75 -9.09 24.95 7.25
N LEU A 76 -8.21 25.95 7.16
CA LEU A 76 -7.38 26.18 5.98
C LEU A 76 -6.44 25.01 5.68
N LEU A 77 -5.84 24.42 6.73
CA LEU A 77 -5.05 23.19 6.59
C LEU A 77 -5.90 22.02 6.08
N ALA A 78 -7.09 21.81 6.65
CA ALA A 78 -8.01 20.76 6.23
C ALA A 78 -8.44 20.94 4.76
N GLU A 79 -8.75 22.18 4.34
CA GLU A 79 -9.05 22.50 2.94
C GLU A 79 -7.86 22.19 2.02
N LYS A 80 -6.64 22.56 2.43
CA LYS A 80 -5.42 22.25 1.68
C LYS A 80 -5.15 20.75 1.57
N LEU A 81 -5.54 19.98 2.59
CA LEU A 81 -5.50 18.52 2.63
C LEU A 81 -6.74 17.86 1.99
N GLN A 82 -7.61 18.64 1.34
CA GLN A 82 -8.78 18.19 0.58
C GLN A 82 -9.91 17.58 1.44
N HIS A 83 -10.09 18.06 2.68
CA HIS A 83 -11.27 17.71 3.46
C HIS A 83 -12.55 18.22 2.76
N PRO A 84 -13.57 17.37 2.54
CA PRO A 84 -14.74 17.71 1.72
C PRO A 84 -15.53 18.90 2.26
N ASP A 85 -15.68 19.00 3.59
CA ASP A 85 -16.47 20.08 4.22
C ASP A 85 -15.68 21.34 4.56
N ALA A 86 -14.35 21.34 4.39
CA ALA A 86 -13.52 22.43 4.94
C ALA A 86 -13.75 23.76 4.21
N SER A 87 -13.93 23.74 2.87
CA SER A 87 -14.01 24.98 2.10
C SER A 87 -15.19 25.88 2.50
N ALA A 88 -16.38 25.27 2.71
CA ALA A 88 -17.55 26.02 3.16
C ALA A 88 -17.34 26.65 4.54
N ILE A 89 -16.67 25.94 5.45
CA ILE A 89 -16.35 26.44 6.79
C ILE A 89 -15.30 27.54 6.72
N VAL A 90 -14.23 27.36 5.93
CA VAL A 90 -13.21 28.40 5.68
C VAL A 90 -13.87 29.68 5.20
N GLN A 91 -14.71 29.63 4.16
CA GLN A 91 -15.37 30.82 3.61
C GLN A 91 -16.14 31.60 4.69
N ARG A 92 -16.92 30.90 5.53
CA ARG A 92 -17.68 31.51 6.62
C ARG A 92 -16.78 32.14 7.67
N VAL A 93 -15.83 31.37 8.22
CA VAL A 93 -14.96 31.84 9.31
C VAL A 93 -14.01 32.94 8.83
N TYR A 94 -13.53 32.87 7.60
CA TYR A 94 -12.68 33.87 6.98
C TYR A 94 -13.42 35.20 6.80
N ALA A 95 -14.70 35.17 6.38
CA ALA A 95 -15.52 36.38 6.26
C ALA A 95 -15.72 37.12 7.60
N GLU A 96 -15.85 36.37 8.70
CA GLU A 96 -16.00 36.90 10.05
C GLU A 96 -14.69 37.39 10.68
N ALA A 97 -13.54 36.87 10.23
CA ALA A 97 -12.23 37.23 10.74
C ALA A 97 -11.78 38.63 10.26
N SER A 98 -11.11 39.37 11.15
CA SER A 98 -10.42 40.62 10.82
C SER A 98 -9.21 40.38 9.91
N SER A 99 -8.68 41.46 9.31
CA SER A 99 -7.49 41.38 8.44
C SER A 99 -6.29 40.76 9.17
N ASP A 100 -6.08 41.14 10.44
CA ASP A 100 -4.95 40.65 11.23
C ASP A 100 -5.12 39.17 11.60
N GLU A 101 -6.35 38.75 11.97
CA GLU A 101 -6.66 37.35 12.25
C GLU A 101 -6.44 36.45 11.02
N ARG A 102 -6.86 36.91 9.83
CA ARG A 102 -6.64 36.20 8.56
C ARG A 102 -5.15 36.01 8.27
N LEU A 103 -4.36 37.08 8.38
CA LEU A 103 -2.91 37.02 8.16
C LEU A 103 -2.22 36.04 9.11
N GLN A 104 -2.63 36.02 10.39
CA GLN A 104 -2.09 35.06 11.36
C GLN A 104 -2.51 33.62 11.05
N ALA A 105 -3.79 33.41 10.70
CA ALA A 105 -4.32 32.09 10.38
C ALA A 105 -3.68 31.52 9.09
N ASP A 106 -3.52 32.34 8.06
CA ASP A 106 -2.87 31.96 6.79
C ASP A 106 -1.40 31.57 7.04
N ALA A 107 -0.67 32.34 7.84
CA ALA A 107 0.71 32.03 8.21
C ALA A 107 0.82 30.74 9.03
N ALA A 108 -0.08 30.53 10.00
CA ALA A 108 -0.12 29.33 10.81
C ALA A 108 -0.48 28.08 9.98
N ALA A 109 -1.47 28.19 9.08
CA ALA A 109 -1.86 27.12 8.16
C ALA A 109 -0.72 26.76 7.21
N ALA A 110 -0.04 27.76 6.62
CA ALA A 110 1.12 27.53 5.76
C ALA A 110 2.26 26.82 6.50
N LYS A 111 2.53 27.22 7.75
CA LYS A 111 3.52 26.55 8.61
C LYS A 111 3.12 25.11 8.93
N ALA A 112 1.85 24.88 9.27
CA ALA A 112 1.35 23.54 9.56
C ALA A 112 1.41 22.63 8.33
N PHE A 113 1.03 23.14 7.16
CA PHE A 113 1.13 22.40 5.90
C PHE A 113 2.58 22.08 5.51
N ALA A 114 3.51 23.01 5.75
CA ALA A 114 4.94 22.76 5.54
C ALA A 114 5.47 21.64 6.46
N ALA A 115 4.92 21.50 7.67
CA ALA A 115 5.29 20.47 8.64
C ALA A 115 4.68 19.08 8.36
N VAL A 116 3.73 18.96 7.42
CA VAL A 116 3.21 17.65 6.97
C VAL A 116 4.37 16.86 6.35
N ILE A 117 4.61 15.64 6.83
CA ILE A 117 5.69 14.78 6.37
C ILE A 117 5.27 14.03 5.10
N ILE A 118 4.06 13.49 5.11
CA ILE A 118 3.54 12.66 4.01
C ILE A 118 3.06 13.54 2.87
N LYS A 119 3.72 13.47 1.71
CA LYS A 119 3.46 14.33 0.55
C LYS A 119 2.55 13.62 -0.46
N GLN A 120 1.88 14.37 -1.32
CA GLN A 120 1.04 13.74 -2.37
C GLN A 120 1.90 13.11 -3.48
N ASP A 121 3.04 13.71 -3.79
CA ASP A 121 3.95 13.42 -4.90
C ASP A 121 5.31 12.89 -4.43
N ALA A 122 5.30 12.05 -3.38
CA ALA A 122 6.51 11.48 -2.82
C ALA A 122 7.26 10.57 -3.81
N GLN A 123 8.59 10.56 -3.70
CA GLN A 123 9.45 9.69 -4.51
C GLN A 123 9.23 8.21 -4.18
N PRO A 124 9.38 7.31 -5.17
CA PRO A 124 9.32 5.88 -4.93
C PRO A 124 10.48 5.42 -4.06
N TYR A 125 10.20 4.55 -3.09
CA TYR A 125 11.21 3.87 -2.31
C TYR A 125 11.70 2.62 -3.04
N HIS A 126 13.01 2.48 -3.15
CA HIS A 126 13.65 1.28 -3.67
C HIS A 126 14.43 0.60 -2.54
N LEU A 127 14.18 -0.70 -2.32
CA LEU A 127 14.93 -1.50 -1.34
C LEU A 127 16.38 -1.75 -1.79
N SER A 128 16.60 -1.82 -3.10
CA SER A 128 17.92 -1.96 -3.72
C SER A 128 17.96 -1.17 -5.03
N LYS A 129 19.11 -0.56 -5.33
CA LYS A 129 19.41 0.05 -6.64
C LYS A 129 20.07 -0.95 -7.59
N GLU A 130 20.50 -2.10 -7.08
CA GLU A 130 21.21 -3.10 -7.87
C GLU A 130 20.25 -3.97 -8.69
N GLN A 131 20.72 -4.40 -9.86
CA GLN A 131 20.00 -5.38 -10.66
C GLN A 131 19.94 -6.73 -9.90
N PRO A 132 18.75 -7.34 -9.75
CA PRO A 132 18.62 -8.62 -9.08
C PRO A 132 19.48 -9.71 -9.74
N PRO A 133 20.12 -10.59 -8.96
CA PRO A 133 20.85 -11.71 -9.51
C PRO A 133 19.90 -12.68 -10.23
N ALA A 134 20.41 -13.40 -11.23
CA ALA A 134 19.62 -14.38 -11.96
C ALA A 134 19.18 -15.53 -11.03
N ALA A 135 17.89 -15.85 -11.03
CA ALA A 135 17.36 -16.98 -10.27
C ALA A 135 17.87 -18.32 -10.84
N ILE A 136 18.38 -19.20 -9.97
CA ILE A 136 18.80 -20.56 -10.33
C ILE A 136 17.74 -21.56 -9.88
N ASN A 137 17.35 -21.51 -8.61
CA ASN A 137 16.38 -22.42 -8.03
C ASN A 137 15.52 -21.68 -7.00
N THR A 138 14.31 -21.29 -7.40
CA THR A 138 13.38 -20.50 -6.59
C THR A 138 11.98 -21.17 -6.55
N PRO A 139 11.88 -22.39 -5.99
CA PRO A 139 10.60 -23.10 -5.97
C PRO A 139 9.57 -22.38 -5.10
N MET A 140 8.29 -22.48 -5.48
CA MET A 140 7.20 -22.03 -4.65
C MET A 140 7.13 -22.82 -3.34
N PRO A 141 6.82 -22.19 -2.19
CA PRO A 141 6.69 -22.89 -0.92
C PRO A 141 5.53 -23.88 -0.95
N ILE A 142 5.78 -25.07 -0.42
CA ILE A 142 4.74 -26.08 -0.22
C ILE A 142 3.92 -25.69 1.01
N ILE A 143 2.67 -25.28 0.76
CA ILE A 143 1.70 -24.97 1.80
C ILE A 143 0.89 -26.23 2.16
N PRO A 144 0.84 -26.65 3.43
CA PRO A 144 0.06 -27.82 3.83
C PRO A 144 -1.42 -27.65 3.53
N GLU A 145 -2.08 -28.74 3.14
CA GLU A 145 -3.49 -28.71 2.75
C GLU A 145 -4.41 -28.16 3.86
N GLU A 146 -4.11 -28.43 5.13
CA GLU A 146 -4.87 -27.87 6.26
C GLU A 146 -4.82 -26.33 6.28
N VAL A 147 -3.65 -25.75 5.98
CA VAL A 147 -3.46 -24.30 5.92
C VAL A 147 -4.22 -23.73 4.72
N THR A 148 -4.11 -24.36 3.55
CA THR A 148 -4.80 -23.91 2.32
C THR A 148 -6.31 -24.07 2.42
N ARG A 149 -6.83 -25.08 3.13
CA ARG A 149 -8.29 -25.22 3.36
C ARG A 149 -8.83 -24.13 4.28
N LYS A 150 -8.06 -23.71 5.30
CA LYS A 150 -8.43 -22.61 6.21
C LYS A 150 -8.28 -21.24 5.56
N ASN A 151 -7.28 -21.10 4.69
CA ASN A 151 -6.93 -19.86 3.99
C ASN A 151 -6.84 -20.17 2.49
N PRO A 152 -7.99 -20.21 1.78
CA PRO A 152 -8.02 -20.63 0.37
C PRO A 152 -7.45 -19.59 -0.59
N PHE A 153 -7.15 -18.39 -0.09
CA PHE A 153 -6.50 -17.32 -0.81
C PHE A 153 -5.65 -16.48 0.14
N GLY A 154 -4.66 -15.79 -0.41
CA GLY A 154 -3.84 -14.85 0.32
C GLY A 154 -2.53 -14.55 -0.37
N PHE A 155 -1.73 -13.70 0.27
CA PHE A 155 -0.40 -13.36 -0.21
C PHE A 155 0.55 -13.17 0.97
N ILE A 156 1.83 -13.16 0.64
CA ILE A 156 2.89 -12.74 1.54
C ILE A 156 3.93 -11.94 0.75
N VAL A 157 4.33 -10.80 1.29
CA VAL A 157 5.42 -9.98 0.78
C VAL A 157 6.61 -10.16 1.70
N LEU A 158 7.70 -10.64 1.14
CA LEU A 158 8.94 -10.96 1.84
C LEU A 158 10.03 -9.99 1.41
N GLN A 159 10.90 -9.65 2.35
CA GLN A 159 12.17 -9.00 2.09
C GLN A 159 13.29 -9.94 2.53
N TYR A 160 14.35 -10.02 1.75
CA TYR A 160 15.43 -10.97 2.00
C TYR A 160 16.79 -10.48 1.48
N LEU A 161 17.85 -10.98 2.11
CA LEU A 161 19.24 -10.73 1.71
C LEU A 161 19.80 -11.98 1.04
N VAL A 162 20.30 -11.84 -0.18
CA VAL A 162 21.12 -12.83 -0.89
C VAL A 162 22.59 -12.45 -0.70
N ASP A 163 23.46 -13.38 -0.32
CA ASP A 163 24.90 -13.12 -0.22
C ASP A 163 25.61 -13.15 -1.59
N GLY A 164 26.91 -12.84 -1.59
CA GLY A 164 27.72 -12.84 -2.82
C GLY A 164 27.85 -14.21 -3.52
N THR A 165 27.57 -15.30 -2.82
CA THR A 165 27.57 -16.66 -3.38
C THR A 165 26.23 -17.04 -4.01
N GLY A 166 25.20 -16.20 -3.86
CA GLY A 166 23.87 -16.44 -4.37
C GLY A 166 22.95 -17.17 -3.40
N ARG A 167 23.29 -17.25 -2.11
CA ARG A 167 22.46 -17.92 -1.09
C ARG A 167 21.67 -16.91 -0.27
N VAL A 168 20.42 -17.26 0.05
CA VAL A 168 19.57 -16.44 0.92
C VAL A 168 20.00 -16.60 2.39
N GLN A 169 20.34 -15.49 3.05
CA GLN A 169 20.83 -15.47 4.43
C GLN A 169 19.80 -14.96 5.44
N VAL A 170 19.16 -13.84 5.13
CA VAL A 170 18.14 -13.20 5.97
C VAL A 170 16.82 -13.17 5.23
N VAL A 171 15.73 -13.52 5.90
CA VAL A 171 14.37 -13.45 5.35
C VAL A 171 13.45 -12.86 6.40
N ASP A 172 12.57 -11.98 5.98
CA ASP A 172 11.62 -11.28 6.84
C ASP A 172 10.30 -11.01 6.11
N VAL A 173 9.24 -10.87 6.90
CA VAL A 173 7.87 -10.63 6.39
C VAL A 173 7.58 -9.15 6.47
N LEU A 174 7.40 -8.51 5.30
CA LEU A 174 6.95 -7.14 5.21
C LEU A 174 5.43 -7.05 5.43
N ASP A 175 4.69 -7.91 4.74
CA ASP A 175 3.23 -7.96 4.81
C ASP A 175 2.72 -9.37 4.52
N SER A 176 1.58 -9.74 5.10
CA SER A 176 0.88 -10.98 4.77
C SER A 176 -0.61 -10.88 5.02
N PHE A 177 -1.38 -11.53 4.16
CA PHE A 177 -2.83 -11.67 4.33
C PHE A 177 -3.28 -13.08 3.95
N PRO A 178 -3.99 -13.82 4.85
CA PRO A 178 -4.17 -13.51 6.26
C PRO A 178 -2.84 -13.51 7.03
N VAL A 179 -2.73 -12.64 8.03
CA VAL A 179 -1.48 -12.47 8.81
C VAL A 179 -1.07 -13.80 9.45
N GLY A 180 0.18 -14.21 9.25
CA GLY A 180 0.76 -15.40 9.86
C GLY A 180 0.39 -16.74 9.21
N ALA A 181 -0.48 -16.75 8.20
CA ALA A 181 -0.97 -17.98 7.59
C ALA A 181 0.12 -18.72 6.78
N TYR A 182 1.00 -17.97 6.11
CA TYR A 182 1.98 -18.53 5.16
C TYR A 182 3.43 -18.35 5.61
N ASP A 183 3.66 -17.48 6.61
CA ASP A 183 4.94 -16.92 6.99
C ASP A 183 6.02 -17.99 7.23
N PHE A 184 5.74 -18.95 8.12
CA PHE A 184 6.69 -20.02 8.43
C PHE A 184 7.10 -20.83 7.20
N HIS A 185 6.12 -21.20 6.37
CA HIS A 185 6.36 -22.04 5.19
C HIS A 185 7.12 -21.29 4.10
N ALA A 186 6.73 -20.04 3.85
CA ALA A 186 7.37 -19.18 2.85
C ALA A 186 8.81 -18.83 3.26
N MET A 187 9.03 -18.38 4.51
CA MET A 187 10.37 -18.07 4.99
C MET A 187 11.31 -19.28 4.98
N ARG A 188 10.78 -20.47 5.30
CA ARG A 188 11.57 -21.72 5.25
C ARG A 188 11.99 -22.08 3.83
N GLU A 189 11.12 -21.87 2.84
CA GLU A 189 11.45 -22.14 1.44
C GLU A 189 12.43 -21.11 0.88
N LEU A 190 12.21 -19.82 1.15
CA LEU A 190 13.09 -18.75 0.67
C LEU A 190 14.54 -18.92 1.14
N ARG A 191 14.77 -19.40 2.36
CA ARG A 191 16.13 -19.71 2.85
C ARG A 191 16.86 -20.78 2.03
N ARG A 192 16.17 -21.52 1.17
CA ARG A 192 16.72 -22.55 0.27
C ARG A 192 16.81 -22.08 -1.17
N TRP A 193 16.35 -20.87 -1.47
CA TRP A 193 16.45 -20.31 -2.80
C TRP A 193 17.90 -20.02 -3.15
N GLU A 194 18.22 -20.24 -4.43
CA GLU A 194 19.56 -20.07 -4.98
C GLU A 194 19.54 -19.16 -6.21
N TYR A 195 20.56 -18.31 -6.27
CA TYR A 195 20.78 -17.31 -7.30
C TYR A 195 22.19 -17.43 -7.87
N ALA A 196 22.41 -16.82 -9.04
CA ALA A 196 23.74 -16.71 -9.61
C ALA A 196 24.65 -15.88 -8.69
N ALA A 197 25.86 -16.38 -8.45
CA ALA A 197 26.86 -15.68 -7.66
C ALA A 197 27.24 -14.36 -8.35
N THR A 198 27.26 -13.28 -7.58
CA THR A 198 27.65 -11.94 -8.05
C THR A 198 28.89 -11.40 -7.33
N GLY A 199 29.35 -12.09 -6.29
CA GLY A 199 30.47 -11.65 -5.45
C GLY A 199 30.10 -10.57 -4.42
N ARG A 200 28.85 -10.07 -4.41
CA ARG A 200 28.37 -9.07 -3.45
C ARG A 200 26.93 -9.36 -2.97
N PRO A 201 26.54 -8.91 -1.77
CA PRO A 201 25.19 -9.10 -1.27
C PRO A 201 24.14 -8.26 -2.01
N HIS A 202 22.90 -8.77 -2.08
CA HIS A 202 21.74 -8.13 -2.70
C HIS A 202 20.54 -8.13 -1.76
N LEU A 203 19.88 -6.99 -1.60
CA LEU A 203 18.56 -6.91 -1.00
C LEU A 203 17.49 -7.17 -2.05
N MET A 204 16.53 -8.01 -1.70
CA MET A 204 15.47 -8.43 -2.60
C MET A 204 14.12 -8.38 -1.90
N SER A 205 13.07 -8.25 -2.69
CA SER A 205 11.69 -8.42 -2.23
C SER A 205 10.92 -9.28 -3.22
N VAL A 206 10.01 -10.10 -2.70
CA VAL A 206 9.13 -10.93 -3.51
C VAL A 206 7.74 -10.97 -2.88
N GLN A 207 6.71 -10.90 -3.71
CA GLN A 207 5.35 -11.23 -3.32
C GLN A 207 5.02 -12.62 -3.82
N LEU A 208 4.63 -13.50 -2.89
CA LEU A 208 4.10 -14.83 -3.20
C LEU A 208 2.60 -14.83 -2.98
N ASN A 209 1.90 -15.40 -3.95
CA ASN A 209 0.45 -15.38 -4.01
C ASN A 209 -0.07 -16.81 -3.92
N PHE A 210 -1.08 -17.03 -3.09
CA PHE A 210 -1.68 -18.33 -2.84
C PHE A 210 -3.17 -18.24 -3.13
N TRP A 211 -3.69 -19.12 -3.97
CA TRP A 211 -5.12 -19.29 -4.12
C TRP A 211 -5.46 -20.68 -4.66
N ILE A 212 -6.63 -21.18 -4.26
CA ILE A 212 -7.23 -22.37 -4.85
C ILE A 212 -8.10 -21.93 -6.02
N ALA A 213 -7.81 -22.47 -7.20
CA ALA A 213 -8.58 -22.17 -8.41
C ALA A 213 -10.07 -22.49 -8.21
N GLY A 214 -10.94 -21.54 -8.61
CA GLY A 214 -12.39 -21.68 -8.54
C GLY A 214 -13.02 -21.44 -7.16
N VAL A 215 -12.24 -21.10 -6.13
CA VAL A 215 -12.80 -20.84 -4.79
C VAL A 215 -13.40 -19.44 -4.64
N MET A 216 -12.99 -18.48 -5.46
CA MET A 216 -13.55 -17.13 -5.45
C MET A 216 -14.28 -16.82 -6.75
N ASP A 217 -15.51 -16.33 -6.60
CA ASP A 217 -16.38 -15.79 -7.62
C ASP A 217 -16.88 -14.39 -7.20
N ALA A 218 -17.69 -13.74 -8.04
CA ALA A 218 -18.28 -12.44 -7.72
C ALA A 218 -19.07 -12.43 -6.40
N GLY A 219 -19.85 -13.49 -6.14
CA GLY A 219 -20.71 -13.56 -4.96
C GLY A 219 -19.93 -13.65 -3.65
N SER A 220 -18.88 -14.46 -3.63
CA SER A 220 -17.96 -14.59 -2.50
C SER A 220 -17.09 -13.34 -2.32
N ALA A 221 -16.61 -12.72 -3.41
CA ALA A 221 -15.88 -11.46 -3.33
C ALA A 221 -16.73 -10.33 -2.73
N ASN A 222 -17.95 -10.13 -3.23
CA ASN A 222 -18.90 -9.16 -2.69
C ASN A 222 -19.25 -9.47 -1.22
N ARG A 223 -19.28 -10.75 -0.86
CA ARG A 223 -19.50 -11.16 0.53
C ARG A 223 -18.33 -10.75 1.43
N ILE A 224 -17.08 -10.95 1.00
CA ILE A 224 -15.89 -10.58 1.78
C ILE A 224 -15.90 -9.09 2.13
N VAL A 225 -16.15 -8.21 1.15
CA VAL A 225 -16.07 -6.76 1.35
C VAL A 225 -17.28 -6.17 2.08
N ASN A 226 -18.45 -6.81 2.01
CA ASN A 226 -19.69 -6.30 2.61
C ASN A 226 -20.11 -7.01 3.92
N GLN A 227 -19.43 -8.09 4.34
CA GLN A 227 -19.73 -8.77 5.61
C GLN A 227 -19.04 -8.10 6.81
N ASN A 228 -19.56 -8.38 8.01
CA ASN A 228 -19.00 -7.91 9.29
C ASN A 228 -18.81 -6.38 9.35
N ASN A 229 -19.64 -5.64 8.62
CA ASN A 229 -19.57 -4.18 8.50
C ASN A 229 -18.20 -3.66 8.01
N LEU A 230 -17.45 -4.47 7.25
CA LEU A 230 -16.11 -4.09 6.78
C LEU A 230 -16.13 -2.78 5.99
N TRP A 231 -16.97 -2.72 4.95
CA TRP A 231 -17.21 -1.50 4.18
C TRP A 231 -17.65 -0.32 5.06
N THR A 232 -18.69 -0.52 5.87
CA THR A 232 -19.28 0.54 6.70
C THR A 232 -18.29 1.14 7.69
N TYR A 233 -17.51 0.33 8.41
CA TYR A 233 -16.53 0.84 9.36
C TYR A 233 -15.28 1.41 8.69
N ALA A 234 -14.93 0.94 7.49
CA ALA A 234 -13.88 1.56 6.70
C ALA A 234 -14.29 2.99 6.26
N GLN A 235 -15.52 3.16 5.77
CA GLN A 235 -16.08 4.48 5.45
C GLN A 235 -16.21 5.38 6.68
N ALA A 236 -16.54 4.82 7.84
CA ALA A 236 -16.62 5.56 9.10
C ALA A 236 -15.25 6.00 9.68
N GLY A 237 -14.14 5.76 8.97
CA GLY A 237 -12.82 6.25 9.37
C GLY A 237 -11.98 5.29 10.22
N SER A 238 -12.42 4.04 10.43
CA SER A 238 -11.63 3.09 11.24
C SER A 238 -10.41 2.58 10.49
N ALA A 239 -9.23 3.06 10.88
CA ALA A 239 -7.94 2.76 10.22
C ALA A 239 -7.71 1.25 10.02
N ARG A 240 -8.03 0.43 11.03
CA ARG A 240 -7.93 -1.03 10.96
C ARG A 240 -8.86 -1.66 9.92
N TYR A 241 -10.11 -1.22 9.84
CA TYR A 241 -11.06 -1.73 8.84
C TYR A 241 -10.70 -1.25 7.44
N GLN A 242 -10.18 -0.04 7.31
CA GLN A 242 -9.62 0.49 6.06
C GLN A 242 -8.46 -0.38 5.58
N GLU A 243 -7.48 -0.68 6.44
CA GLU A 243 -6.37 -1.58 6.09
C GLU A 243 -6.90 -2.95 5.65
N THR A 244 -7.80 -3.54 6.44
CA THR A 244 -8.38 -4.86 6.14
C THR A 244 -9.11 -4.87 4.80
N LEU A 245 -9.87 -3.81 4.49
CA LEU A 245 -10.58 -3.66 3.22
C LEU A 245 -9.60 -3.51 2.05
N GLY A 246 -8.55 -2.70 2.22
CA GLY A 246 -7.48 -2.56 1.22
C GLY A 246 -6.81 -3.91 0.91
N SER A 247 -6.44 -4.65 1.96
CA SER A 247 -5.88 -6.00 1.83
C SER A 247 -6.84 -7.00 1.16
N ALA A 248 -8.14 -6.94 1.49
CA ALA A 248 -9.15 -7.77 0.85
C ALA A 248 -9.31 -7.45 -0.64
N LEU A 249 -9.39 -6.16 -0.99
CA LEU A 249 -9.48 -5.72 -2.40
C LEU A 249 -8.24 -6.13 -3.19
N ASN A 250 -7.04 -6.07 -2.59
CA ASN A 250 -5.80 -6.53 -3.22
C ASN A 250 -5.83 -8.03 -3.52
N VAL A 251 -6.33 -8.85 -2.59
CA VAL A 251 -6.47 -10.29 -2.84
C VAL A 251 -7.53 -10.56 -3.90
N ILE A 252 -8.67 -9.86 -3.85
CA ILE A 252 -9.75 -10.06 -4.82
C ILE A 252 -9.30 -9.65 -6.23
N SER A 253 -8.56 -8.56 -6.39
CA SER A 253 -8.01 -8.15 -7.70
C SER A 253 -7.03 -9.19 -8.23
N MET A 254 -6.16 -9.71 -7.37
CA MET A 254 -5.22 -10.78 -7.71
C MET A 254 -5.91 -12.08 -8.13
N VAL A 255 -6.94 -12.52 -7.40
CA VAL A 255 -7.64 -13.77 -7.69
C VAL A 255 -8.56 -13.64 -8.91
N SER A 256 -9.21 -12.49 -9.09
CA SER A 256 -10.04 -12.22 -10.27
C SER A 256 -9.22 -12.02 -11.54
N GLY A 257 -7.96 -11.55 -11.42
CA GLY A 257 -7.14 -11.16 -12.55
C GLY A 257 -7.63 -9.88 -13.23
N ALA A 258 -8.53 -9.14 -12.58
CA ALA A 258 -9.08 -7.89 -13.11
C ALA A 258 -7.99 -6.83 -13.19
N LEU A 259 -7.85 -6.20 -14.37
CA LEU A 259 -7.06 -5.00 -14.54
C LEU A 259 -7.98 -3.80 -14.28
N VAL A 260 -7.68 -2.97 -13.28
CA VAL A 260 -8.51 -1.83 -12.93
C VAL A 260 -7.76 -0.52 -13.14
N TYR A 261 -8.48 0.56 -13.42
CA TYR A 261 -7.94 1.92 -13.40
C TYR A 261 -8.93 2.88 -12.75
N VAL A 262 -8.41 3.92 -12.12
CA VAL A 262 -9.25 4.94 -11.47
C VAL A 262 -9.82 5.88 -12.53
N ASP A 263 -11.14 5.91 -12.61
CA ASP A 263 -11.90 6.88 -13.38
C ASP A 263 -12.53 7.88 -12.40
N LYS A 264 -12.12 9.16 -12.50
CA LYS A 264 -12.52 10.22 -11.58
C LYS A 264 -13.94 10.72 -11.82
N ASP A 265 -14.53 10.38 -12.96
CA ASP A 265 -15.89 10.79 -13.32
C ASP A 265 -16.94 9.80 -12.79
N LEU A 266 -16.51 8.63 -12.29
CA LEU A 266 -17.39 7.67 -11.63
C LEU A 266 -17.87 8.22 -10.29
N SER A 267 -19.16 8.04 -10.01
CA SER A 267 -19.75 8.38 -8.72
C SER A 267 -19.19 7.51 -7.60
N GLU A 268 -19.20 8.06 -6.39
CA GLU A 268 -18.87 7.30 -5.19
C GLU A 268 -19.75 6.04 -5.06
N PRO A 269 -19.19 4.92 -4.60
CA PRO A 269 -19.96 3.73 -4.29
C PRO A 269 -21.01 4.01 -3.22
N GLY A 270 -22.19 3.39 -3.36
CA GLY A 270 -23.25 3.49 -2.35
C GLY A 270 -22.96 2.66 -1.08
N ASP A 271 -24.02 2.26 -0.39
CA ASP A 271 -23.95 1.55 0.90
C ASP A 271 -23.28 0.16 0.83
N LYS A 272 -23.03 -0.36 -0.38
CA LYS A 272 -22.37 -1.65 -0.61
C LYS A 272 -21.44 -1.56 -1.81
N LEU A 273 -20.29 -2.21 -1.68
CA LEU A 273 -19.39 -2.42 -2.80
C LEU A 273 -19.92 -3.51 -3.73
N ASP A 274 -19.75 -3.30 -5.03
CA ASP A 274 -20.02 -4.29 -6.06
C ASP A 274 -18.78 -4.53 -6.94
N LEU A 275 -18.25 -5.73 -6.87
CA LEU A 275 -17.08 -6.23 -7.58
C LEU A 275 -17.48 -7.23 -8.68
N THR A 276 -18.77 -7.33 -9.04
CA THR A 276 -19.27 -8.33 -9.99
C THR A 276 -18.54 -8.27 -11.34
N THR A 277 -18.23 -7.07 -11.82
CA THR A 277 -17.53 -6.86 -13.10
C THR A 277 -16.10 -7.36 -13.12
N TRP A 278 -15.46 -7.55 -11.95
CA TRP A 278 -14.09 -8.05 -11.86
C TRP A 278 -14.00 -9.53 -12.23
N PHE A 279 -15.10 -10.27 -12.08
CA PHE A 279 -15.19 -11.70 -12.38
C PHE A 279 -15.83 -11.98 -13.75
N ASP A 280 -15.89 -10.98 -14.61
CA ASP A 280 -16.43 -11.15 -15.96
C ASP A 280 -15.51 -12.05 -16.80
N SER A 281 -16.03 -13.22 -17.17
CA SER A 281 -15.30 -14.27 -17.89
C SER A 281 -15.61 -14.30 -19.39
N ARG A 282 -16.01 -13.16 -19.98
CA ARG A 282 -16.24 -13.03 -21.42
C ARG A 282 -15.08 -13.63 -22.23
N LYS A 283 -15.43 -14.53 -23.16
CA LYS A 283 -14.45 -15.13 -24.08
C LYS A 283 -14.04 -14.11 -25.14
N LEU A 284 -12.92 -13.44 -24.92
CA LEU A 284 -12.32 -12.50 -25.85
C LEU A 284 -11.39 -13.22 -26.82
N LYS A 285 -11.43 -12.84 -28.10
CA LYS A 285 -10.54 -13.39 -29.13
C LYS A 285 -10.16 -12.35 -30.17
N ILE A 286 -8.88 -12.28 -30.50
CA ILE A 286 -8.34 -11.58 -31.66
C ILE A 286 -7.27 -12.48 -32.30
N ASN A 287 -7.08 -12.35 -33.61
CA ASN A 287 -5.99 -13.03 -34.30
C ASN A 287 -5.08 -11.96 -34.89
N ILE A 288 -3.85 -11.91 -34.43
CA ILE A 288 -2.82 -10.98 -34.91
C ILE A 288 -1.64 -11.84 -35.32
N GLU A 289 -1.24 -11.74 -36.59
CA GLU A 289 -0.12 -12.50 -37.12
C GLU A 289 1.20 -11.95 -36.54
N ALA A 290 2.10 -12.86 -36.17
CA ALA A 290 3.41 -12.53 -35.59
C ALA A 290 3.35 -11.57 -34.39
N PHE A 291 2.25 -11.58 -33.61
CA PHE A 291 2.15 -10.80 -32.39
C PHE A 291 3.27 -11.19 -31.43
N ASP A 292 4.03 -10.21 -30.93
CA ASP A 292 5.08 -10.37 -29.94
C ASP A 292 5.16 -9.10 -29.10
N GLY A 293 5.07 -9.26 -27.77
CA GLY A 293 5.10 -8.16 -26.82
C GLY A 293 3.73 -7.81 -26.24
N GLU A 294 3.54 -6.54 -25.92
CA GLU A 294 2.37 -6.03 -25.22
C GLU A 294 1.88 -4.69 -25.78
N VAL A 295 0.56 -4.55 -25.89
CA VAL A 295 -0.09 -3.31 -26.33
C VAL A 295 -1.40 -3.07 -25.59
N THR A 296 -1.64 -1.82 -25.24
CA THR A 296 -2.92 -1.35 -24.69
C THR A 296 -3.69 -0.60 -25.76
N VAL A 297 -4.93 -1.01 -26.01
CA VAL A 297 -5.79 -0.47 -27.07
C VAL A 297 -7.15 -0.04 -26.54
N GLN A 298 -7.77 0.94 -27.18
CA GLN A 298 -9.16 1.34 -26.95
C GLN A 298 -10.03 0.85 -28.10
N THR A 299 -11.17 0.24 -27.78
CA THR A 299 -12.14 -0.23 -28.76
C THR A 299 -13.49 0.48 -28.64
N ASN A 300 -14.24 0.52 -29.74
CA ASN A 300 -15.61 1.03 -29.77
C ASN A 300 -16.66 -0.03 -29.35
N ALA A 301 -17.94 0.35 -29.41
CA ALA A 301 -19.07 -0.53 -29.08
C ALA A 301 -19.10 -1.87 -29.84
N LYS A 302 -18.45 -1.98 -31.01
CA LYS A 302 -18.35 -3.23 -31.78
C LYS A 302 -17.12 -4.07 -31.41
N GLY A 303 -16.24 -3.56 -30.56
CA GLY A 303 -14.95 -4.16 -30.23
C GLY A 303 -13.87 -3.93 -31.29
N GLU A 304 -14.06 -2.94 -32.18
CA GLU A 304 -13.05 -2.54 -33.17
C GLU A 304 -12.06 -1.58 -32.51
N ILE A 305 -10.76 -1.80 -32.72
CA ILE A 305 -9.69 -0.98 -32.18
C ILE A 305 -9.69 0.38 -32.89
N GLU A 306 -9.96 1.45 -32.14
CA GLU A 306 -9.95 2.82 -32.66
C GLU A 306 -8.67 3.57 -32.30
N ARG A 307 -8.03 3.19 -31.20
CA ARG A 307 -6.80 3.83 -30.72
C ARG A 307 -5.84 2.83 -30.10
N VAL A 308 -4.56 3.03 -30.33
CA VAL A 308 -3.49 2.45 -29.52
C VAL A 308 -3.14 3.46 -28.44
N LEU A 309 -3.17 3.02 -27.17
CA LEU A 309 -2.89 3.86 -26.01
C LEU A 309 -1.45 3.72 -25.53
N GLN A 310 -0.88 2.51 -25.60
CA GLN A 310 0.50 2.23 -25.21
C GLN A 310 1.04 1.03 -26.01
N SER A 311 2.25 1.14 -26.55
CA SER A 311 2.88 0.09 -27.37
C SER A 311 4.40 0.00 -27.18
N ASP A 312 4.96 0.56 -26.10
CA ASP A 312 6.42 0.57 -25.87
C ASP A 312 7.01 -0.84 -25.74
N GLU A 313 6.19 -1.80 -25.30
CA GLU A 313 6.54 -3.21 -25.15
C GLU A 313 6.09 -4.07 -26.34
N LEU A 314 5.50 -3.47 -27.39
CA LEU A 314 5.10 -4.19 -28.60
C LEU A 314 6.30 -4.32 -29.53
N ILE A 315 6.68 -5.56 -29.84
CA ILE A 315 7.79 -5.88 -30.75
C ILE A 315 7.27 -6.04 -32.18
N ALA A 316 6.14 -6.75 -32.33
CA ALA A 316 5.46 -6.93 -33.60
C ALA A 316 3.96 -7.22 -33.39
N PRO A 317 3.07 -6.88 -34.34
CA PRO A 317 3.32 -6.06 -35.53
C PRO A 317 3.45 -4.56 -35.19
N GLU A 318 3.63 -3.70 -36.19
CA GLU A 318 3.54 -2.24 -36.02
C GLU A 318 2.17 -1.86 -35.42
N ALA A 319 2.17 -0.98 -34.41
CA ALA A 319 0.99 -0.67 -33.61
C ALA A 319 -0.19 -0.17 -34.45
N GLU A 320 0.08 0.64 -35.49
CA GLU A 320 -0.91 1.22 -36.38
C GLU A 320 -1.69 0.16 -37.16
N THR A 321 -1.09 -1.01 -37.42
CA THR A 321 -1.75 -2.12 -38.13
C THR A 321 -2.88 -2.75 -37.31
N LEU A 322 -2.93 -2.48 -36.01
CA LEU A 322 -3.99 -2.95 -35.12
C LEU A 322 -5.29 -2.14 -35.28
N LEU A 323 -5.22 -0.93 -35.84
CA LEU A 323 -6.39 -0.07 -36.01
C LEU A 323 -7.42 -0.72 -36.94
N GLY A 324 -8.68 -0.71 -36.51
CA GLY A 324 -9.80 -1.37 -37.19
C GLY A 324 -9.88 -2.88 -36.98
N MET A 325 -8.86 -3.53 -36.40
CA MET A 325 -8.96 -4.93 -36.02
C MET A 325 -10.00 -5.11 -34.90
N ARG A 326 -10.66 -6.27 -34.88
CA ARG A 326 -11.79 -6.52 -33.97
C ARG A 326 -11.48 -7.56 -32.91
N ILE A 327 -11.62 -7.18 -31.64
CA ILE A 327 -11.66 -8.10 -30.50
C ILE A 327 -13.06 -8.73 -30.45
N ARG A 328 -13.18 -9.98 -30.88
CA ARG A 328 -14.44 -10.73 -30.83
C ARG A 328 -14.85 -10.96 -29.38
N GLY A 329 -16.12 -10.66 -29.06
CA GLY A 329 -16.62 -10.65 -27.68
C GLY A 329 -16.27 -9.37 -26.91
N GLY A 330 -15.40 -8.53 -27.45
CA GLY A 330 -15.11 -7.20 -26.96
C GLY A 330 -16.27 -6.23 -27.21
N LYS A 331 -16.36 -5.21 -26.37
CA LYS A 331 -17.27 -4.07 -26.48
C LYS A 331 -16.42 -2.81 -26.40
N GLU A 332 -17.06 -1.66 -26.18
CA GLU A 332 -16.35 -0.44 -25.85
C GLU A 332 -15.55 -0.62 -24.56
N GLY A 333 -14.30 -0.16 -24.57
CA GLY A 333 -13.41 -0.25 -23.42
C GLY A 333 -11.93 -0.22 -23.78
N ILE A 334 -11.11 -0.39 -22.75
CA ILE A 334 -9.66 -0.46 -22.87
C ILE A 334 -9.22 -1.91 -22.65
N PHE A 335 -8.32 -2.41 -23.49
CA PHE A 335 -7.87 -3.80 -23.47
C PHE A 335 -6.35 -3.87 -23.52
N ARG A 336 -5.78 -4.74 -22.69
CA ARG A 336 -4.38 -5.19 -22.80
C ARG A 336 -4.36 -6.44 -23.67
N LEU A 337 -3.50 -6.43 -24.68
CA LEU A 337 -3.14 -7.59 -25.49
C LEU A 337 -1.69 -7.94 -25.17
N SER A 338 -1.43 -9.20 -24.81
CA SER A 338 -0.07 -9.65 -24.55
C SER A 338 0.11 -11.11 -24.93
N ASN A 339 1.33 -11.49 -25.30
CA ASN A 339 1.75 -12.88 -25.34
C ASN A 339 2.98 -13.02 -24.45
N SER A 340 3.21 -14.18 -23.87
CA SER A 340 4.31 -14.33 -22.90
C SER A 340 5.19 -15.51 -23.24
N THR A 341 6.27 -15.25 -23.98
CA THR A 341 7.44 -16.15 -24.01
C THR A 341 8.12 -16.30 -22.63
N LYS A 342 7.79 -15.46 -21.63
CA LYS A 342 8.33 -15.53 -20.25
C LYS A 342 7.49 -16.36 -19.26
N GLN A 343 6.17 -16.47 -19.43
CA GLN A 343 5.28 -17.35 -18.63
C GLN A 343 5.18 -18.77 -19.21
N GLU A 344 5.74 -19.01 -20.39
CA GLU A 344 5.53 -20.24 -21.17
C GLU A 344 6.27 -21.50 -20.66
N ARG A 345 7.03 -21.43 -19.56
CA ARG A 345 7.82 -22.60 -19.12
C ARG A 345 7.02 -23.79 -18.57
N THR A 346 5.70 -23.68 -18.36
CA THR A 346 4.94 -24.78 -17.73
C THR A 346 3.71 -25.29 -18.47
N PHE A 347 3.04 -24.51 -19.34
CA PHE A 347 1.76 -24.92 -19.95
C PHE A 347 1.71 -24.97 -21.49
N SER A 348 2.65 -24.33 -22.21
CA SER A 348 2.59 -24.17 -23.68
C SER A 348 3.32 -25.29 -24.46
N ARG A 349 3.23 -26.54 -24.00
CA ARG A 349 3.72 -27.71 -24.78
C ARG A 349 2.61 -28.46 -25.53
N LEU A 350 1.35 -28.13 -25.27
CA LEU A 350 0.20 -28.90 -25.77
C LEU A 350 -0.65 -28.15 -26.83
N VAL A 351 -0.42 -26.85 -27.07
CA VAL A 351 -1.20 -26.06 -28.03
C VAL A 351 -0.25 -25.32 -28.98
N ASN A 352 -0.17 -25.78 -30.23
CA ASN A 352 0.71 -25.27 -31.29
C ASN A 352 0.27 -23.90 -31.89
N ARG A 353 -0.34 -23.00 -31.10
CA ARG A 353 -0.69 -21.65 -31.55
C ARG A 353 -0.34 -20.61 -30.48
N PRO A 354 0.39 -19.54 -30.82
CA PRO A 354 0.62 -18.44 -29.89
C PRO A 354 -0.74 -17.85 -29.50
N THR A 355 -1.10 -17.96 -28.23
CA THR A 355 -2.37 -17.46 -27.71
C THR A 355 -2.13 -16.04 -27.19
N ILE A 356 -2.81 -15.06 -27.80
CA ILE A 356 -2.82 -13.69 -27.30
C ILE A 356 -3.75 -13.66 -26.08
N LEU A 357 -3.19 -13.33 -24.92
CA LEU A 357 -3.95 -13.02 -23.72
C LEU A 357 -4.62 -11.65 -23.92
N ILE A 358 -5.92 -11.58 -23.65
CA ILE A 358 -6.72 -10.37 -23.78
C ILE A 358 -7.36 -10.10 -22.43
N GLN A 359 -7.04 -8.96 -21.83
CA GLN A 359 -7.62 -8.53 -20.56
C GLN A 359 -8.30 -7.18 -20.75
N GLN A 360 -9.55 -7.06 -20.28
CA GLN A 360 -10.26 -5.77 -20.28
C GLN A 360 -9.86 -4.99 -19.01
N TYR A 361 -9.56 -3.71 -19.18
CA TYR A 361 -9.47 -2.77 -18.08
C TYR A 361 -10.88 -2.36 -17.60
N VAL A 362 -11.10 -2.48 -16.31
CA VAL A 362 -12.36 -2.10 -15.64
C VAL A 362 -12.17 -0.71 -15.01
N PRO A 363 -12.92 0.32 -15.47
CA PRO A 363 -12.93 1.61 -14.79
C PRO A 363 -13.57 1.45 -13.41
N VAL A 364 -12.93 2.01 -12.39
CA VAL A 364 -13.43 1.95 -11.01
C VAL A 364 -13.27 3.30 -10.30
N HIS A 365 -14.13 3.58 -9.34
CA HIS A 365 -13.90 4.67 -8.38
C HIS A 365 -12.69 4.33 -7.49
N GLU A 366 -11.96 5.33 -6.99
CA GLU A 366 -10.73 5.09 -6.20
C GLU A 366 -10.99 4.23 -4.95
N GLN A 367 -12.17 4.32 -4.34
CA GLN A 367 -12.58 3.50 -3.19
C GLN A 367 -12.72 1.99 -3.49
N LEU A 368 -12.67 1.57 -4.75
CA LEU A 368 -12.58 0.15 -5.13
C LEU A 368 -11.13 -0.34 -5.25
N THR A 369 -10.15 0.50 -4.94
CA THR A 369 -8.72 0.16 -5.02
C THR A 369 -8.13 -0.11 -3.64
N ALA A 370 -7.19 -1.06 -3.57
CA ALA A 370 -6.45 -1.33 -2.34
C ALA A 370 -5.61 -0.12 -1.89
N GLU A 371 -4.99 0.58 -2.85
CA GLU A 371 -4.11 1.72 -2.60
C GLU A 371 -4.84 2.88 -1.90
N TYR A 372 -6.09 3.17 -2.30
CA TYR A 372 -6.92 4.17 -1.61
C TYR A 372 -7.04 3.84 -0.13
N TRP A 373 -7.45 2.62 0.19
CA TRP A 373 -7.72 2.22 1.57
C TRP A 373 -6.45 2.07 2.41
N TRP A 374 -5.34 1.59 1.85
CA TRP A 374 -4.06 1.61 2.55
C TRP A 374 -3.58 3.04 2.81
N ARG A 375 -3.72 3.96 1.85
CA ARG A 375 -3.41 5.39 2.08
C ARG A 375 -4.24 5.96 3.21
N THR A 376 -5.57 5.80 3.16
CA THR A 376 -6.48 6.32 4.19
C THR A 376 -6.21 5.70 5.56
N ALA A 377 -5.98 4.38 5.61
CA ALA A 377 -5.63 3.69 6.85
C ALA A 377 -4.31 4.23 7.44
N ALA A 378 -3.28 4.39 6.60
CA ALA A 378 -1.98 4.88 7.04
C ALA A 378 -2.05 6.31 7.58
N THR A 379 -2.80 7.21 6.91
CA THR A 379 -3.04 8.58 7.37
C THR A 379 -3.91 8.63 8.63
N ASN A 380 -4.74 7.63 8.86
CA ASN A 380 -5.53 7.45 10.08
C ASN A 380 -4.78 6.75 11.22
N GLY A 381 -3.50 6.43 11.01
CA GLY A 381 -2.60 5.91 12.04
C GLY A 381 -2.36 4.40 12.00
N ASP A 382 -2.87 3.66 11.00
CA ASP A 382 -2.64 2.21 10.93
C ASP A 382 -1.19 1.87 10.56
N ARG A 383 -0.49 1.20 11.49
CA ARG A 383 0.94 0.89 11.34
C ARG A 383 1.24 -0.12 10.23
N ARG A 384 0.34 -1.06 9.94
CA ARG A 384 0.56 -2.06 8.89
C ARG A 384 0.44 -1.40 7.53
N ALA A 385 -0.58 -0.57 7.32
CA ALA A 385 -0.73 0.23 6.11
C ALA A 385 0.46 1.19 5.90
N GLN A 386 0.96 1.82 6.96
CA GLN A 386 2.17 2.64 6.89
C GLN A 386 3.38 1.85 6.39
N ARG A 387 3.60 0.61 6.85
CA ARG A 387 4.68 -0.28 6.36
C ARG A 387 4.49 -0.71 4.92
N ILE A 388 3.26 -1.03 4.50
CA ILE A 388 2.93 -1.34 3.10
C ILE A 388 3.32 -0.18 2.19
N LEU A 389 2.99 1.06 2.58
CA LEU A 389 3.34 2.25 1.81
C LEU A 389 4.82 2.61 1.93
N GLY A 390 5.46 2.42 3.09
CA GLY A 390 6.89 2.67 3.29
C GLY A 390 7.78 1.81 2.40
N ALA A 391 7.36 0.59 2.08
CA ALA A 391 8.05 -0.24 1.12
C ALA A 391 7.99 0.28 -0.34
N LYS A 392 7.11 1.25 -0.62
CA LYS A 392 6.88 1.83 -1.95
C LYS A 392 7.23 3.31 -2.04
N ARG A 393 7.25 4.05 -0.92
CA ARG A 393 7.37 5.51 -0.88
C ARG A 393 8.34 5.97 0.19
N GLU A 394 9.23 6.90 -0.18
CA GLU A 394 10.32 7.35 0.70
C GLU A 394 9.80 8.11 1.93
N ASP A 395 8.75 8.92 1.77
CA ASP A 395 8.18 9.71 2.87
C ASP A 395 7.61 8.84 4.00
N TRP A 396 6.88 7.78 3.65
CA TRP A 396 6.42 6.79 4.61
C TRP A 396 7.56 6.00 5.24
N GLN A 397 8.58 5.62 4.46
CA GLN A 397 9.74 4.91 4.98
C GLN A 397 10.48 5.75 6.03
N PHE A 398 10.75 7.02 5.73
CA PHE A 398 11.43 7.93 6.65
C PHE A 398 10.56 8.29 7.85
N TYR A 399 9.25 8.46 7.65
CA TYR A 399 8.32 8.60 8.77
C TYR A 399 8.41 7.40 9.72
N LEU A 400 8.37 6.17 9.21
CA LEU A 400 8.50 4.96 10.03
C LEU A 400 9.84 4.91 10.80
N ILE A 401 10.95 5.25 10.15
CA ILE A 401 12.27 5.33 10.81
C ILE A 401 12.26 6.38 11.93
N GLN A 402 11.67 7.55 11.70
CA GLN A 402 11.50 8.59 12.72
C GLN A 402 10.63 8.10 13.88
N GLN A 403 9.60 7.29 13.60
CA GLN A 403 8.78 6.60 14.60
C GLN A 403 9.46 5.36 15.18
N GLN A 404 10.78 5.21 15.00
CA GLN A 404 11.59 4.11 15.52
C GLN A 404 11.07 2.73 15.12
N ASP A 405 10.48 2.59 13.93
CA ASP A 405 10.04 1.30 13.41
C ASP A 405 11.23 0.36 13.20
N PRO A 406 11.29 -0.79 13.90
CA PRO A 406 12.44 -1.67 13.80
C PRO A 406 12.57 -2.34 12.42
N LEU A 407 11.45 -2.65 11.76
CA LEU A 407 11.47 -3.23 10.42
C LEU A 407 12.01 -2.21 9.42
N ALA A 408 11.46 -0.99 9.41
CA ALA A 408 11.91 0.06 8.51
C ALA A 408 13.39 0.42 8.74
N ALA A 409 13.81 0.56 10.00
CA ALA A 409 15.20 0.86 10.35
C ALA A 409 16.17 -0.26 9.92
N ALA A 410 15.82 -1.53 10.15
CA ALA A 410 16.69 -2.65 9.80
C ALA A 410 16.93 -2.75 8.29
N TRP A 411 15.85 -2.73 7.49
CA TRP A 411 15.95 -2.91 6.04
C TRP A 411 16.49 -1.67 5.33
N HIS A 412 16.18 -0.46 5.83
CA HIS A 412 16.82 0.75 5.32
C HIS A 412 18.29 0.83 5.70
N GLY A 413 18.66 0.49 6.93
CA GLY A 413 20.05 0.40 7.37
C GLY A 413 20.85 -0.60 6.53
N ALA A 414 20.28 -1.77 6.22
CA ALA A 414 20.90 -2.71 5.30
C ALA A 414 21.09 -2.13 3.90
N ARG A 415 20.11 -1.37 3.37
CA ARG A 415 20.25 -0.67 2.07
C ARG A 415 21.39 0.34 2.11
N LEU A 416 21.41 1.22 3.11
CA LEU A 416 22.48 2.22 3.29
C LEU A 416 23.86 1.56 3.38
N TRP A 417 23.93 0.40 4.06
CA TRP A 417 25.17 -0.36 4.12
C TRP A 417 25.64 -0.78 2.72
N LEU A 418 24.77 -1.32 1.88
CA LEU A 418 25.11 -1.73 0.51
C LEU A 418 25.44 -0.53 -0.39
N ASP A 419 24.78 0.61 -0.19
CA ASP A 419 25.04 1.86 -0.91
C ASP A 419 26.37 2.55 -0.48
N GLY A 420 27.01 2.07 0.60
CA GLY A 420 28.30 2.58 1.10
C GLY A 420 28.19 3.58 2.25
N GLU A 421 26.97 3.88 2.71
CA GLU A 421 26.65 4.82 3.79
C GLU A 421 26.76 4.13 5.17
N LYS A 422 27.96 3.60 5.46
CA LYS A 422 28.21 2.64 6.54
C LYS A 422 27.89 3.16 7.95
N THR A 423 28.12 4.44 8.23
CA THR A 423 27.93 5.01 9.57
C THR A 423 26.45 5.09 9.95
N GLU A 424 25.63 5.66 9.06
CA GLU A 424 24.18 5.77 9.28
C GLU A 424 23.52 4.39 9.28
N ALA A 425 23.94 3.52 8.37
CA ALA A 425 23.52 2.12 8.33
C ALA A 425 23.68 1.40 9.67
N LYS A 426 24.86 1.54 10.30
CA LYS A 426 25.15 0.91 11.59
C LYS A 426 24.21 1.41 12.70
N VAL A 427 23.97 2.72 12.77
CA VAL A 427 23.06 3.32 13.75
C VAL A 427 21.65 2.73 13.62
N LEU A 428 21.10 2.66 12.41
CA LEU A 428 19.75 2.15 12.19
C LEU A 428 19.62 0.65 12.52
N LEU A 429 20.63 -0.14 12.15
CA LEU A 429 20.67 -1.58 12.45
C LEU A 429 20.80 -1.86 13.95
N GLU A 430 21.66 -1.12 14.65
CA GLU A 430 21.82 -1.23 16.12
C GLU A 430 20.56 -0.77 16.85
N GLN A 431 19.90 0.29 16.38
CA GLN A 431 18.61 0.73 16.91
C GLN A 431 17.54 -0.37 16.77
N ALA A 432 17.42 -0.98 15.60
CA ALA A 432 16.47 -2.06 15.37
C ALA A 432 16.81 -3.30 16.22
N GLN A 433 18.10 -3.63 16.36
CA GLN A 433 18.55 -4.70 17.26
C GLN A 433 18.20 -4.40 18.72
N ALA A 434 18.42 -3.17 19.19
CA ALA A 434 18.09 -2.76 20.56
C ALA A 434 16.58 -2.83 20.85
N ALA A 435 15.74 -2.63 19.82
CA ALA A 435 14.30 -2.86 19.88
C ALA A 435 13.90 -4.34 19.87
N GLY A 436 14.86 -5.28 19.87
CA GLY A 436 14.63 -6.72 19.86
C GLY A 436 14.31 -7.30 18.48
N TYR A 437 14.58 -6.57 17.40
CA TYR A 437 14.25 -7.01 16.05
C TYR A 437 15.26 -8.03 15.53
N LYS A 438 14.84 -9.30 15.49
CA LYS A 438 15.73 -10.41 15.11
C LYS A 438 16.41 -10.24 13.74
N PRO A 439 15.71 -9.84 12.65
CA PRO A 439 16.35 -9.64 11.35
C PRO A 439 17.51 -8.63 11.41
N ALA A 440 17.44 -7.60 12.25
CA ALA A 440 18.55 -6.64 12.40
C ALA A 440 19.82 -7.30 12.95
N THR A 441 19.69 -8.23 13.88
CA THR A 441 20.84 -9.00 14.40
C THR A 441 21.44 -9.90 13.32
N GLU A 442 20.60 -10.57 12.53
CA GLU A 442 21.07 -11.42 11.43
C GLU A 442 21.78 -10.55 10.36
N LEU A 443 21.22 -9.38 10.01
CA LEU A 443 21.82 -8.43 9.07
C LEU A 443 23.17 -7.90 9.56
N LEU A 444 23.29 -7.50 10.82
CA LEU A 444 24.57 -7.07 11.43
C LEU A 444 25.66 -8.15 11.30
N GLN A 445 25.31 -9.41 11.60
CA GLN A 445 26.24 -10.52 11.51
C GLN A 445 26.71 -10.79 10.06
N ILE A 446 25.77 -10.82 9.11
CA ILE A 446 26.08 -11.14 7.71
C ILE A 446 26.83 -10.00 7.01
N LEU A 447 26.48 -8.75 7.32
CA LEU A 447 27.11 -7.58 6.73
C LEU A 447 28.49 -7.26 7.35
N SER A 448 28.96 -8.07 8.31
CA SER A 448 30.26 -7.98 8.99
C SER A 448 30.45 -6.66 9.75
N LEU A 449 29.50 -6.35 10.64
CA LEU A 449 29.41 -5.11 11.41
C LEU A 449 29.92 -5.19 12.85
#